data_AF-A0A516AG89-F1
#
_entry.id   AF-A0A516AG89-F1
#
_cell.length_a   1.000
_cell.length_b   1.000
_cell.length_c   1.000
_cell.angle_alpha   90.00
_cell.angle_beta   90.00
_cell.angle_gamma   90.00
#
_symmetry.space_group_name_H-M   'P 1'
#
loop_
_entity.id
_entity.type
_entity.pdbx_description
1 polymer ?
#
loop_
_entity_poly.entity_id
_entity_poly.type
_entity_poly.pdbx_seq_one_letter_code
_entity_poly.pdbx_strand_id
1 'polypeptide(L)'
;MPLALPRARRGPPATPAAAAAVAGGPAPSAAAGPPELPGAALGALAPDGAPRLPLKRPREPRPVPGDALQLLDLICDVEAMRQEAEEAGYDSARLPLERLSRGSLREAFGLLRAAEEELRKPAPDPERLAELSRSLSAAVCLAEQPAIDSLERLRERFAAVQLLADLEPIYGRLLQAVARGKRRRPAADGRAEGAEGARSQAAVERGAHAGRGLAAAGVASLKRPASPFFQFFLDTRKAIAQELGSGMAFGADAKRAAEVWRTLTPKQRRPYLKRYRASKEEYKREVSGLKAAAAASHDADFLLQKRYKALACDIQLLPQGSQMWMLIHEYVKSTQSASAPGGDCLRASRIFRLARRGEAERYARHSQAANRTLLWSVRPGGCLAAVLSHGLRATSPEEACSGAATGGGLRFTDAAAAAAGQPLPGAGRDDGQRLLLLAEVALGAARESRPPSSGALLLRGCLASERATALELPDGVHVPLGPMVRQEPAAACLPHNEYVVQSPSQVKLRYLVEVSCVGPAEATAMDRAASAAAAPRRLRAKTADAARHAGA
;
A
#
# COMPACT_ATOMS: atom_id res chain seq x y z
N MET A 1 1.42 -37.68 -66.66
CA MET A 1 2.48 -38.72 -66.58
C MET A 1 2.69 -39.10 -65.12
N PRO A 2 1.96 -40.11 -64.58
CA PRO A 2 2.18 -40.60 -63.22
C PRO A 2 3.00 -41.90 -63.24
N LEU A 3 3.93 -42.07 -62.29
CA LEU A 3 4.66 -43.32 -62.08
C LEU A 3 4.23 -43.99 -60.77
N ALA A 4 4.10 -45.30 -60.88
CA ALA A 4 3.35 -46.24 -60.05
C ALA A 4 3.95 -46.55 -58.67
N LEU A 5 3.05 -46.97 -57.77
CA LEU A 5 3.31 -47.79 -56.58
C LEU A 5 3.89 -49.17 -56.93
N PRO A 6 4.34 -49.93 -55.91
CA PRO A 6 3.68 -51.22 -55.71
C PRO A 6 3.24 -51.49 -54.26
N ARG A 7 2.11 -52.21 -54.17
CA ARG A 7 1.47 -52.75 -52.97
C ARG A 7 2.07 -54.11 -52.58
N ALA A 8 2.12 -54.40 -51.28
CA ALA A 8 1.94 -55.73 -50.69
C ALA A 8 1.58 -55.59 -49.21
N ARG A 9 0.84 -56.45 -48.51
CA ARG A 9 -0.30 -57.36 -48.78
C ARG A 9 -0.91 -57.59 -47.38
N ARG A 10 -2.25 -57.68 -47.29
CA ARG A 10 -3.01 -57.91 -46.04
C ARG A 10 -2.81 -59.33 -45.49
N GLY A 11 -2.80 -59.45 -44.15
CA GLY A 11 -3.14 -60.66 -43.39
C GLY A 11 -4.28 -60.33 -42.39
N PRO A 12 -5.16 -61.31 -42.04
CA PRO A 12 -6.51 -61.06 -41.50
C PRO A 12 -6.60 -61.13 -39.95
N PRO A 13 -7.79 -60.92 -39.33
CA PRO A 13 -7.93 -60.50 -37.93
C PRO A 13 -8.09 -61.69 -36.97
N ALA A 14 -7.71 -61.48 -35.70
CA ALA A 14 -8.11 -62.36 -34.60
C ALA A 14 -8.93 -61.56 -33.58
N THR A 15 -10.20 -61.93 -33.46
CA THR A 15 -11.10 -61.63 -32.32
C THR A 15 -11.37 -62.96 -31.58
N PRO A 16 -12.27 -63.03 -30.58
CA PRO A 16 -11.96 -62.91 -29.15
C PRO A 16 -12.27 -64.21 -28.36
N ALA A 17 -11.77 -64.32 -27.13
CA ALA A 17 -12.30 -65.25 -26.12
C ALA A 17 -12.17 -64.55 -24.75
N ALA A 18 -13.23 -64.12 -24.05
CA ALA A 18 -14.39 -64.83 -23.50
C ALA A 18 -14.06 -65.71 -22.28
N ALA A 19 -14.43 -65.15 -21.11
CA ALA A 19 -15.15 -65.75 -20.00
C ALA A 19 -14.53 -66.91 -19.18
N ALA A 20 -14.40 -66.65 -17.88
CA ALA A 20 -15.04 -67.50 -16.86
C ALA A 20 -15.42 -66.66 -15.63
N ALA A 21 -16.72 -66.61 -15.38
CA ALA A 21 -17.37 -66.14 -14.17
C ALA A 21 -17.56 -67.31 -13.17
N VAL A 22 -18.01 -66.97 -11.94
CA VAL A 22 -18.88 -67.71 -10.98
C VAL A 22 -18.39 -67.32 -9.57
N ALA A 23 -19.00 -66.39 -8.83
CA ALA A 23 -20.36 -66.29 -8.25
C ALA A 23 -20.47 -66.89 -6.84
N GLY A 24 -21.15 -66.16 -5.94
CA GLY A 24 -21.77 -66.70 -4.72
C GLY A 24 -21.59 -65.83 -3.47
N GLY A 25 -22.64 -65.08 -3.08
CA GLY A 25 -22.77 -64.39 -1.78
C GLY A 25 -23.00 -65.35 -0.59
N PRO A 26 -23.58 -64.94 0.56
CA PRO A 26 -24.68 -63.96 0.70
C PRO A 26 -24.57 -62.95 1.88
N ALA A 27 -25.56 -62.04 1.96
CA ALA A 27 -25.89 -61.15 3.08
C ALA A 27 -26.46 -61.92 4.30
N PRO A 28 -26.69 -61.33 5.51
CA PRO A 28 -27.77 -60.33 5.78
C PRO A 28 -27.38 -59.19 6.77
N SER A 29 -27.89 -57.96 6.66
CA SER A 29 -29.11 -57.34 7.28
C SER A 29 -28.91 -56.60 8.63
N ALA A 30 -29.74 -55.56 8.81
CA ALA A 30 -30.05 -54.71 9.99
C ALA A 30 -29.12 -53.49 10.24
N ALA A 31 -29.52 -52.26 9.91
CA ALA A 31 -30.59 -51.39 10.46
C ALA A 31 -30.12 -50.53 11.67
N ALA A 32 -30.03 -49.21 11.47
CA ALA A 32 -30.32 -48.19 12.49
C ALA A 32 -30.40 -46.79 11.82
N GLY A 33 -31.62 -46.24 11.76
CA GLY A 33 -31.90 -44.87 11.34
C GLY A 33 -31.61 -43.82 12.42
N PRO A 34 -31.89 -42.54 12.14
CA PRO A 34 -31.58 -41.42 13.03
C PRO A 34 -32.65 -41.29 14.13
N PRO A 35 -32.33 -40.83 15.35
CA PRO A 35 -33.38 -40.50 16.30
C PRO A 35 -33.85 -39.06 16.10
N GLU A 36 -35.16 -38.94 15.89
CA GLU A 36 -35.95 -37.73 16.01
C GLU A 36 -36.02 -37.23 17.46
N LEU A 37 -36.33 -35.93 17.57
CA LEU A 37 -36.69 -35.18 18.77
C LEU A 37 -37.93 -35.77 19.47
N PRO A 38 -38.10 -35.53 20.78
CA PRO A 38 -39.41 -35.31 21.36
C PRO A 38 -39.56 -33.83 21.78
N GLY A 39 -40.66 -33.21 21.35
CA GLY A 39 -41.16 -31.99 21.96
C GLY A 39 -42.06 -32.31 23.15
N ALA A 40 -41.95 -31.53 24.23
CA ALA A 40 -43.08 -30.95 24.97
C ALA A 40 -42.64 -30.25 26.27
N ALA A 41 -43.06 -28.99 26.37
CA ALA A 41 -43.68 -28.35 27.53
C ALA A 41 -42.88 -28.01 28.82
N LEU A 42 -43.06 -26.72 29.18
CA LEU A 42 -43.25 -26.14 30.52
C LEU A 42 -42.02 -25.97 31.45
N GLY A 43 -41.59 -24.71 31.50
CA GLY A 43 -41.38 -23.92 32.72
C GLY A 43 -40.71 -24.56 33.93
N ALA A 44 -39.47 -24.16 34.19
CA ALA A 44 -38.92 -24.14 35.55
C ALA A 44 -37.84 -23.06 35.68
N LEU A 45 -38.06 -22.12 36.61
CA LEU A 45 -37.05 -21.21 37.14
C LEU A 45 -35.90 -22.00 37.78
N ALA A 46 -34.65 -21.62 37.50
CA ALA A 46 -33.48 -21.79 38.39
C ALA A 46 -32.30 -20.95 37.86
N PRO A 47 -31.22 -20.73 38.63
CA PRO A 47 -31.12 -19.71 39.67
C PRO A 47 -30.04 -18.66 39.35
N ASP A 48 -30.13 -17.55 40.05
CA ASP A 48 -29.13 -16.48 40.10
C ASP A 48 -27.78 -17.04 40.59
N GLY A 49 -26.66 -16.78 39.88
CA GLY A 49 -25.33 -17.06 40.44
C GLY A 49 -24.23 -17.66 39.55
N ALA A 50 -24.26 -17.55 38.21
CA ALA A 50 -23.09 -17.90 37.39
C ALA A 50 -22.24 -16.65 37.05
N PRO A 51 -20.90 -16.66 37.26
CA PRO A 51 -20.04 -15.52 36.95
C PRO A 51 -20.01 -15.31 35.42
N ARG A 52 -20.54 -14.17 34.97
CA ARG A 52 -20.46 -13.76 33.57
C ARG A 52 -19.00 -13.56 33.19
N LEU A 53 -18.47 -14.46 32.36
CA LEU A 53 -17.17 -14.28 31.70
C LEU A 53 -17.18 -12.92 30.98
N PRO A 54 -16.13 -12.09 31.13
CA PRO A 54 -16.11 -10.76 30.56
C PRO A 54 -16.19 -10.87 29.04
N LEU A 55 -17.22 -10.24 28.46
CA LEU A 55 -17.36 -10.02 27.02
C LEU A 55 -16.03 -9.46 26.50
N LYS A 56 -15.38 -10.21 25.59
CA LYS A 56 -14.16 -9.77 24.90
C LYS A 56 -14.43 -8.38 24.33
N ARG A 57 -13.73 -7.37 24.86
CA ARG A 57 -13.75 -6.02 24.32
C ARG A 57 -13.47 -6.09 22.81
N PRO A 58 -14.18 -5.33 21.96
CA PRO A 58 -13.81 -5.20 20.56
C PRO A 58 -12.33 -4.83 20.50
N ARG A 59 -11.52 -5.63 19.80
CA ARG A 59 -10.09 -5.33 19.62
C ARG A 59 -9.99 -3.92 19.06
N GLU A 60 -9.37 -3.02 19.81
CA GLU A 60 -9.06 -1.68 19.32
C GLU A 60 -8.30 -1.82 17.98
N PRO A 61 -8.66 -1.03 16.95
CA PRO A 61 -7.98 -1.11 15.68
C PRO A 61 -6.52 -0.73 15.90
N ARG A 62 -5.59 -1.64 15.52
CA ARG A 62 -4.16 -1.40 15.66
C ARG A 62 -3.81 -0.03 15.04
N PRO A 63 -3.03 0.82 15.73
CA PRO A 63 -2.49 2.03 15.14
C PRO A 63 -1.76 1.68 13.85
N VAL A 64 -1.92 2.50 12.82
CA VAL A 64 -1.15 2.35 11.59
C VAL A 64 0.33 2.55 11.95
N PRO A 65 1.25 1.65 11.58
CA PRO A 65 2.68 1.86 11.83
C PRO A 65 3.12 3.21 11.26
N GLY A 66 3.90 3.99 12.00
CA GLY A 66 4.33 5.34 11.58
C GLY A 66 5.02 5.35 10.22
N ASP A 67 5.70 4.25 9.88
CA ASP A 67 6.42 4.08 8.62
C ASP A 67 5.50 3.79 7.42
N ALA A 68 4.29 3.27 7.67
CA ALA A 68 3.30 3.04 6.62
C ALA A 68 2.58 4.35 6.22
N LEU A 69 2.63 5.40 7.05
CA LEU A 69 1.93 6.67 6.81
C LEU A 69 2.44 7.36 5.54
N GLN A 70 3.76 7.49 5.41
CA GLN A 70 4.37 8.14 4.25
C GLN A 70 4.09 7.38 2.95
N LEU A 71 4.11 6.05 3.01
CA LEU A 71 3.75 5.22 1.86
C LEU A 71 2.27 5.40 1.50
N LEU A 72 1.37 5.45 2.49
CA LEU A 72 -0.06 5.64 2.25
C LEU A 72 -0.36 6.99 1.62
N ASP A 73 0.31 8.05 2.05
CA ASP A 73 0.15 9.37 1.43
C ASP A 73 0.61 9.35 -0.02
N LEU A 74 1.71 8.66 -0.32
CA LEU A 74 2.22 8.50 -1.68
C LEU A 74 1.26 7.69 -2.58
N ILE A 75 0.82 6.50 -2.14
CA ILE A 75 0.04 5.59 -3.00
C ILE A 75 -1.47 5.86 -2.99
N CYS A 76 -1.99 6.64 -2.03
CA CYS A 76 -3.42 7.01 -1.94
C CYS A 76 -3.69 8.48 -2.29
N ASP A 77 -2.74 9.16 -2.95
CA ASP A 77 -2.95 10.51 -3.46
C ASP A 77 -3.88 10.48 -4.68
N VAL A 78 -5.10 10.99 -4.48
CA VAL A 78 -6.13 11.03 -5.52
C VAL A 78 -5.81 12.05 -6.60
N GLU A 79 -5.06 13.11 -6.28
CA GLU A 79 -4.65 14.12 -7.26
C GLU A 79 -3.57 13.54 -8.17
N ALA A 80 -2.59 12.83 -7.59
CA ALA A 80 -1.55 12.14 -8.35
C ALA A 80 -2.15 11.04 -9.25
N MET A 81 -3.13 10.26 -8.77
CA MET A 81 -3.85 9.29 -9.60
C MET A 81 -4.56 9.92 -10.80
N ARG A 82 -5.17 11.09 -10.60
CA ARG A 82 -5.84 11.81 -11.68
C ARG A 82 -4.82 12.36 -12.69
N GLN A 83 -3.74 12.96 -12.21
CA GLN A 83 -2.66 13.48 -13.05
C GLN A 83 -2.02 12.36 -13.89
N GLU A 84 -1.75 11.19 -13.29
CA GLU A 84 -1.20 10.03 -13.99
C GLU A 84 -2.16 9.53 -15.10
N ALA A 85 -3.47 9.55 -14.85
CA ALA A 85 -4.45 9.26 -15.90
C ALA A 85 -4.44 10.31 -17.02
N GLU A 86 -4.39 11.61 -16.68
CA GLU A 86 -4.33 12.71 -17.64
C GLU A 86 -3.07 12.67 -18.50
N GLU A 87 -1.92 12.37 -17.91
CA GLU A 87 -0.63 12.19 -18.61
C GLU A 87 -0.64 10.95 -19.53
N ALA A 88 -1.40 9.91 -19.17
CA ALA A 88 -1.69 8.78 -20.06
C ALA A 88 -2.70 9.14 -21.18
N GLY A 89 -3.16 10.39 -21.24
CA GLY A 89 -4.05 10.92 -22.25
C GLY A 89 -5.53 10.89 -21.88
N TYR A 90 -5.91 10.65 -20.63
CA TYR A 90 -7.31 10.68 -20.20
C TYR A 90 -7.83 12.11 -20.01
N ASP A 91 -8.99 12.43 -20.59
CA ASP A 91 -9.63 13.73 -20.40
C ASP A 91 -10.59 13.72 -19.20
N SER A 92 -10.03 14.07 -18.04
CA SER A 92 -10.77 14.15 -16.77
C SER A 92 -11.82 15.27 -16.74
N ALA A 93 -11.67 16.30 -17.60
CA ALA A 93 -12.60 17.41 -17.70
C ALA A 93 -13.88 17.01 -18.42
N ARG A 94 -13.76 16.18 -19.47
CA ARG A 94 -14.91 15.60 -20.18
C ARG A 94 -15.60 14.50 -19.39
N LEU A 95 -14.82 13.61 -18.77
CA LEU A 95 -15.35 12.53 -17.94
C LEU A 95 -14.56 12.45 -16.63
N PRO A 96 -15.16 12.85 -15.50
CA PRO A 96 -14.53 12.66 -14.19
C PRO A 96 -14.22 11.18 -13.95
N LEU A 97 -13.02 10.87 -13.44
CA LEU A 97 -12.51 9.50 -13.32
C LEU A 97 -13.41 8.60 -12.43
N GLU A 98 -14.10 9.18 -11.44
CA GLU A 98 -15.06 8.46 -10.61
C GLU A 98 -16.36 8.05 -11.33
N ARG A 99 -16.61 8.59 -12.52
CA ARG A 99 -17.76 8.24 -13.38
C ARG A 99 -17.39 7.25 -14.47
N LEU A 100 -16.11 6.88 -14.59
CA LEU A 100 -15.67 5.88 -15.54
C LEU A 100 -16.33 4.53 -15.23
N SER A 101 -16.99 3.95 -16.24
CA SER A 101 -17.76 2.72 -16.05
C SER A 101 -16.98 1.49 -16.51
N ARG A 102 -17.24 0.34 -15.87
CA ARG A 102 -16.74 -0.96 -16.33
C ARG A 102 -17.22 -1.32 -17.73
N GLY A 103 -18.39 -0.82 -18.15
CA GLY A 103 -18.92 -1.05 -19.49
C GLY A 103 -18.05 -0.37 -20.55
N SER A 104 -17.75 0.91 -20.34
CA SER A 104 -16.86 1.71 -21.18
C SER A 104 -15.46 1.09 -21.31
N LEU A 105 -14.92 0.56 -20.21
CA LEU A 105 -13.63 -0.13 -20.23
C LEU A 105 -13.67 -1.44 -21.03
N ARG A 106 -14.72 -2.24 -20.90
CA ARG A 106 -14.89 -3.47 -21.71
C ARG A 106 -14.99 -3.15 -23.19
N GLU A 107 -15.77 -2.13 -23.53
CA GLU A 107 -15.87 -1.64 -24.91
C GLU A 107 -14.51 -1.21 -25.45
N ALA A 108 -13.74 -0.42 -24.69
CA ALA A 108 -12.39 0.00 -25.07
C ALA A 108 -11.44 -1.19 -25.31
N PHE A 109 -11.46 -2.21 -24.45
CA PHE A 109 -10.67 -3.43 -24.69
C PHE A 109 -11.11 -4.18 -25.95
N GLY A 110 -12.42 -4.22 -26.23
CA GLY A 110 -12.96 -4.78 -27.48
C GLY A 110 -12.51 -4.02 -28.72
N LEU A 111 -12.43 -2.68 -28.65
CA LEU A 111 -11.93 -1.84 -29.74
C LEU A 111 -10.43 -2.00 -29.96
N LEU A 112 -9.63 -2.10 -28.89
CA LEU A 112 -8.19 -2.40 -28.97
C LEU A 112 -7.94 -3.76 -29.64
N ARG A 113 -8.77 -4.74 -29.32
CA ARG A 113 -8.77 -6.06 -29.95
C ARG A 113 -9.07 -6.01 -31.44
N ALA A 114 -10.11 -5.28 -31.83
CA ALA A 114 -10.45 -5.10 -33.24
C ALA A 114 -9.33 -4.38 -34.01
N ALA A 115 -8.70 -3.37 -33.41
CA ALA A 115 -7.56 -2.66 -34.01
C ALA A 115 -6.35 -3.59 -34.19
N GLU A 116 -6.12 -4.48 -33.23
CA GLU A 116 -5.06 -5.47 -33.33
C GLU A 116 -5.30 -6.50 -34.44
N GLU A 117 -6.51 -7.02 -34.55
CA GLU A 117 -6.90 -7.95 -35.62
C GLU A 117 -6.73 -7.32 -36.99
N GLU A 118 -7.02 -6.02 -37.12
CA GLU A 118 -6.80 -5.25 -38.33
C GLU A 118 -5.31 -5.11 -38.67
N LEU A 119 -4.47 -4.76 -37.70
CA LEU A 119 -3.02 -4.64 -37.87
C LEU A 119 -2.33 -5.97 -38.26
N ARG A 120 -2.95 -7.11 -37.95
CA ARG A 120 -2.42 -8.43 -38.35
C ARG A 120 -2.68 -8.79 -39.80
N LYS A 121 -3.59 -8.09 -40.48
CA LYS A 121 -3.89 -8.40 -41.88
C LYS A 121 -2.69 -8.09 -42.77
N PRO A 122 -2.50 -8.81 -43.89
CA PRO A 122 -1.41 -8.56 -44.82
C PRO A 122 -1.48 -7.15 -45.43
N ALA A 123 -2.67 -6.57 -45.52
CA ALA A 123 -2.91 -5.18 -45.88
C ALA A 123 -3.92 -4.58 -44.88
N PRO A 124 -3.46 -3.88 -43.83
CA PRO A 124 -4.35 -3.23 -42.87
C PRO A 124 -5.05 -2.03 -43.52
N ASP A 125 -6.35 -1.86 -43.23
CA ASP A 125 -7.13 -0.74 -43.74
C ASP A 125 -6.93 0.53 -42.87
N PRO A 126 -6.33 1.61 -43.40
CA PRO A 126 -6.05 2.82 -42.64
C PRO A 126 -7.31 3.58 -42.21
N GLU A 127 -8.40 3.53 -42.98
CA GLU A 127 -9.64 4.22 -42.62
C GLU A 127 -10.32 3.54 -41.45
N ARG A 128 -10.36 2.20 -41.48
CA ARG A 128 -10.86 1.37 -40.37
C ARG A 128 -10.04 1.54 -39.09
N LEU A 129 -8.72 1.59 -39.19
CA LEU A 129 -7.85 1.85 -38.04
C LEU A 129 -8.09 3.25 -37.45
N ALA A 130 -8.31 4.26 -38.29
CA ALA A 130 -8.67 5.61 -37.84
C ALA A 130 -10.06 5.66 -37.18
N GLU A 131 -11.04 4.93 -37.70
CA GLU A 131 -12.37 4.78 -37.09
C GLU A 131 -12.31 4.09 -35.71
N LEU A 132 -11.59 2.98 -35.61
CA LEU A 132 -11.40 2.25 -34.36
C LEU A 132 -10.67 3.11 -33.32
N SER A 133 -9.68 3.89 -33.75
CA SER A 133 -8.95 4.82 -32.88
C SER A 133 -9.83 5.95 -32.34
N ARG A 134 -10.68 6.55 -33.20
CA ARG A 134 -11.65 7.58 -32.77
C ARG A 134 -12.70 7.00 -31.82
N SER A 135 -13.20 5.81 -32.12
CA SER A 135 -14.17 5.10 -31.28
C SER A 135 -13.57 4.78 -29.91
N LEU A 136 -12.31 4.36 -29.85
CA LEU A 136 -11.59 4.11 -28.60
C LEU A 136 -11.46 5.39 -27.77
N SER A 137 -11.00 6.48 -28.39
CA SER A 137 -10.89 7.78 -27.72
C SER A 137 -12.25 8.28 -27.22
N ALA A 138 -13.34 8.02 -27.95
CA ALA A 138 -14.69 8.38 -27.50
C ALA A 138 -15.18 7.51 -26.32
N ALA A 139 -14.95 6.20 -26.36
CA ALA A 139 -15.46 5.25 -25.36
C ALA A 139 -14.93 5.51 -23.94
N VAL A 140 -13.65 5.88 -23.83
CA VAL A 140 -12.97 6.11 -22.53
C VAL A 140 -12.39 7.52 -22.40
N CYS A 141 -12.88 8.47 -23.20
CA CYS A 141 -12.50 9.88 -23.18
C CYS A 141 -10.98 10.12 -23.22
N LEU A 142 -10.26 9.42 -24.10
CA LEU A 142 -8.85 9.77 -24.34
C LEU A 142 -8.78 11.01 -25.22
N ALA A 143 -7.80 11.87 -24.95
CA ALA A 143 -7.39 12.97 -25.80
C ALA A 143 -7.19 12.50 -27.25
N GLU A 144 -7.36 13.41 -28.21
CA GLU A 144 -7.08 13.10 -29.60
C GLU A 144 -5.59 12.77 -29.75
N GLN A 145 -5.30 11.57 -30.22
CA GLN A 145 -3.95 11.15 -30.58
C GLN A 145 -4.04 10.40 -31.92
N PRO A 146 -2.92 10.22 -32.63
CA PRO A 146 -2.94 9.67 -33.97
C PRO A 146 -3.48 8.23 -34.00
N ALA A 147 -3.91 7.80 -35.18
CA ALA A 147 -4.48 6.48 -35.39
C ALA A 147 -3.50 5.37 -34.97
N ILE A 148 -4.06 4.27 -34.49
CA ILE A 148 -3.32 3.05 -34.14
C ILE A 148 -2.92 2.37 -35.46
N ASP A 149 -1.79 2.79 -36.01
CA ASP A 149 -1.22 2.30 -37.28
C ASP A 149 -0.06 1.30 -37.08
N SER A 150 0.30 1.05 -35.82
CA SER A 150 1.48 0.29 -35.44
C SER A 150 1.27 -0.47 -34.12
N LEU A 151 2.01 -1.56 -33.95
CA LEU A 151 1.96 -2.37 -32.73
C LEU A 151 2.42 -1.60 -31.50
N GLU A 152 3.33 -0.64 -31.68
CA GLU A 152 3.83 0.24 -30.61
C GLU A 152 2.72 1.14 -30.09
N ARG A 153 2.02 1.87 -30.95
CA ARG A 153 0.87 2.70 -30.55
C ARG A 153 -0.25 1.88 -29.93
N LEU A 154 -0.50 0.66 -30.46
CA LEU A 154 -1.46 -0.24 -29.84
C LEU A 154 -1.07 -0.57 -28.39
N ARG A 155 0.22 -0.84 -28.12
CA ARG A 155 0.74 -1.13 -26.77
C ARG A 155 0.61 0.08 -25.85
N GLU A 156 0.89 1.29 -26.33
CA GLU A 156 0.72 2.53 -25.55
C GLU A 156 -0.74 2.75 -25.16
N ARG A 157 -1.66 2.66 -26.13
CA ARG A 157 -3.11 2.79 -25.88
C ARG A 157 -3.62 1.70 -24.94
N PHE A 158 -3.13 0.49 -25.09
CA PHE A 158 -3.44 -0.61 -24.19
C PHE A 158 -2.99 -0.33 -22.76
N ALA A 159 -1.77 0.18 -22.57
CA ALA A 159 -1.24 0.55 -21.26
C ALA A 159 -2.08 1.66 -20.61
N ALA A 160 -2.52 2.66 -21.37
CA ALA A 160 -3.42 3.72 -20.89
C ALA A 160 -4.78 3.16 -20.45
N VAL A 161 -5.43 2.32 -21.26
CA VAL A 161 -6.72 1.70 -20.88
C VAL A 161 -6.55 0.78 -19.66
N GLN A 162 -5.43 0.07 -19.55
CA GLN A 162 -5.15 -0.79 -18.40
C GLN A 162 -4.89 0.02 -17.12
N LEU A 163 -4.26 1.19 -17.19
CA LEU A 163 -4.14 2.14 -16.09
C LEU A 163 -5.53 2.56 -15.60
N LEU A 164 -6.43 2.96 -16.50
CA LEU A 164 -7.79 3.37 -16.17
C LEU A 164 -8.61 2.24 -15.54
N ALA A 165 -8.52 1.03 -16.11
CA ALA A 165 -9.13 -0.16 -15.53
C ALA A 165 -8.59 -0.46 -14.12
N ASP A 166 -7.32 -0.10 -13.88
CA ASP A 166 -6.74 -0.28 -12.58
C ASP A 166 -7.23 0.71 -11.53
N LEU A 167 -7.40 1.98 -11.91
CA LEU A 167 -7.86 3.07 -11.05
C LEU A 167 -9.35 3.00 -10.72
N GLU A 168 -10.21 2.58 -11.67
CA GLU A 168 -11.68 2.51 -11.54
C GLU A 168 -12.19 1.98 -10.18
N PRO A 169 -11.77 0.80 -9.69
CA PRO A 169 -12.35 0.23 -8.48
C PRO A 169 -11.98 0.99 -7.20
N ILE A 170 -10.89 1.75 -7.18
CA ILE A 170 -10.34 2.33 -5.94
C ILE A 170 -10.51 3.85 -5.88
N TYR A 171 -10.43 4.55 -7.02
CA TYR A 171 -10.40 6.01 -7.08
C TYR A 171 -11.61 6.65 -6.39
N GLY A 172 -12.84 6.24 -6.75
CA GLY A 172 -14.06 6.76 -6.14
C GLY A 172 -14.16 6.47 -4.64
N ARG A 173 -13.63 5.34 -4.16
CA ARG A 173 -13.62 5.01 -2.72
C ARG A 173 -12.64 5.88 -1.94
N LEU A 174 -11.46 6.15 -2.50
CA LEU A 174 -10.48 7.05 -1.89
C LEU A 174 -10.98 8.49 -1.88
N LEU A 175 -11.60 8.95 -2.97
CA LEU A 175 -12.21 10.27 -3.06
C LEU A 175 -13.32 10.47 -1.99
N GLN A 176 -14.19 9.48 -1.82
CA GLN A 176 -15.21 9.50 -0.74
C GLN A 176 -14.61 9.46 0.66
N ALA A 177 -13.44 8.82 0.85
CA ALA A 177 -12.74 8.83 2.11
C ALA A 177 -12.28 10.25 2.47
N VAL A 178 -11.71 10.97 1.51
CA VAL A 178 -11.24 12.36 1.66
C VAL A 178 -12.42 13.33 1.87
N ALA A 179 -13.49 13.22 1.08
CA ALA A 179 -14.64 14.13 1.16
C ALA A 179 -15.41 14.03 2.49
N ARG A 180 -15.52 12.82 3.08
CA ARG A 180 -16.18 12.63 4.38
C ARG A 180 -15.36 13.16 5.57
N GLY A 181 -14.05 13.36 5.41
CA GLY A 181 -13.21 14.08 6.38
C GLY A 181 -13.58 15.55 6.48
N LYS A 182 -13.84 16.21 5.33
CA LYS A 182 -14.22 17.63 5.28
C LYS A 182 -15.64 17.90 5.82
N ARG A 183 -16.58 16.97 5.65
CA ARG A 183 -18.00 17.12 6.08
C ARG A 183 -18.23 17.00 7.59
N ARG A 184 -17.21 16.64 8.38
CA ARG A 184 -17.31 16.51 9.85
C ARG A 184 -16.92 17.79 10.62
N ARG A 185 -16.95 18.97 9.99
CA ARG A 185 -17.03 20.24 10.72
C ARG A 185 -18.49 20.51 11.10
N PRO A 186 -18.95 20.25 12.35
CA PRO A 186 -20.12 20.97 12.83
C PRO A 186 -19.70 22.44 12.92
N ALA A 187 -20.32 23.29 12.11
CA ALA A 187 -20.28 24.73 12.34
C ALA A 187 -20.83 24.95 13.76
N ALA A 188 -19.95 25.35 14.66
CA ALA A 188 -20.35 25.82 15.98
C ALA A 188 -20.81 27.27 15.83
N ASP A 189 -21.98 27.46 15.20
CA ASP A 189 -22.71 28.71 15.31
C ASP A 189 -23.94 28.47 16.16
N GLY A 190 -23.99 29.24 17.25
CA GLY A 190 -24.89 29.02 18.37
C GLY A 190 -26.35 29.29 18.03
N ARG A 191 -27.21 28.42 18.54
CA ARG A 191 -28.45 28.71 19.26
C ARG A 191 -29.13 27.39 19.60
N ALA A 192 -29.30 27.13 20.90
CA ALA A 192 -30.48 26.48 21.47
C ALA A 192 -30.22 26.23 22.96
N GLU A 193 -30.86 27.05 23.78
CA GLU A 193 -31.24 26.68 25.14
C GLU A 193 -32.20 25.47 25.09
N GLY A 194 -32.13 24.61 26.11
CA GLY A 194 -33.20 23.72 26.52
C GLY A 194 -33.35 22.40 25.75
N ALA A 195 -32.73 21.33 26.27
CA ALA A 195 -33.32 19.98 26.34
C ALA A 195 -32.35 19.05 27.06
N GLU A 196 -32.61 18.81 28.34
CA GLU A 196 -31.97 17.78 29.15
C GLU A 196 -32.61 16.43 28.78
N GLY A 197 -31.84 15.47 28.27
CA GLY A 197 -32.34 14.11 28.03
C GLY A 197 -31.49 13.28 27.07
N ALA A 198 -31.04 12.12 27.54
CA ALA A 198 -30.37 11.04 26.80
C ALA A 198 -28.93 11.31 26.30
N ARG A 199 -27.95 11.26 27.23
CA ARG A 199 -26.54 11.00 26.88
C ARG A 199 -26.38 9.55 26.43
N SER A 200 -26.20 9.32 25.13
CA SER A 200 -25.77 8.02 24.62
C SER A 200 -24.34 7.69 25.09
N GLN A 201 -24.06 6.40 25.35
CA GLN A 201 -22.76 5.92 25.83
C GLN A 201 -21.59 6.31 24.90
N ALA A 202 -21.85 6.55 23.61
CA ALA A 202 -20.88 7.06 22.64
C ALA A 202 -20.39 8.51 22.91
N ALA A 203 -21.17 9.33 23.64
CA ALA A 203 -20.75 10.68 24.04
C ALA A 203 -19.83 10.66 25.28
N VAL A 204 -20.02 9.67 26.16
CA VAL A 204 -19.20 9.48 27.38
C VAL A 204 -17.80 8.98 27.01
N GLU A 205 -17.69 8.06 26.06
CA GLU A 205 -16.38 7.57 25.56
C GLU A 205 -15.60 8.65 24.79
N ARG A 206 -16.27 9.51 24.01
CA ARG A 206 -15.63 10.68 23.38
C ARG A 206 -15.11 11.70 24.39
N GLY A 207 -15.84 11.93 25.50
CA GLY A 207 -15.40 12.82 26.58
C GLY A 207 -14.17 12.30 27.32
N ALA A 208 -14.08 10.99 27.54
CA ALA A 208 -12.95 10.36 28.24
C ALA A 208 -11.65 10.35 27.41
N HIS A 209 -11.74 10.15 26.09
CA HIS A 209 -10.58 10.23 25.19
C HIS A 209 -10.17 11.68 24.88
N ALA A 210 -11.13 12.61 24.75
CA ALA A 210 -10.82 14.03 24.56
C ALA A 210 -10.06 14.63 25.76
N GLY A 211 -10.40 14.23 26.99
CA GLY A 211 -9.72 14.68 28.20
C GLY A 211 -8.23 14.28 28.27
N ARG A 212 -7.84 13.15 27.69
CA ARG A 212 -6.43 12.72 27.61
C ARG A 212 -5.66 13.40 26.48
N GLY A 213 -6.30 13.70 25.35
CA GLY A 213 -5.67 14.43 24.23
C GLY A 213 -5.36 15.90 24.56
N LEU A 214 -6.16 16.54 25.42
CA LEU A 214 -5.97 17.93 25.85
C LEU A 214 -4.69 18.18 26.66
N ALA A 215 -4.20 17.18 27.39
CA ALA A 215 -2.92 17.26 28.10
C ALA A 215 -1.72 17.10 27.15
N ALA A 216 -1.89 16.39 26.03
CA ALA A 216 -0.84 16.14 25.04
C ALA A 216 -0.65 17.29 24.03
N ALA A 217 -1.68 18.10 23.78
CA ALA A 217 -1.68 19.15 22.76
C ALA A 217 -0.94 20.46 23.14
N GLY A 218 0.03 20.44 24.06
CA GLY A 218 0.79 21.63 24.49
C GLY A 218 -0.01 22.70 25.27
N VAL A 219 -1.33 22.54 25.40
CA VAL A 219 -2.20 23.46 26.16
C VAL A 219 -1.85 23.45 27.66
N ALA A 220 -1.37 22.31 28.18
CA ALA A 220 -0.92 22.18 29.56
C ALA A 220 0.37 22.95 29.85
N SER A 221 1.22 23.17 28.83
CA SER A 221 2.46 23.94 28.95
C SER A 221 2.30 25.46 28.75
N LEU A 222 1.13 25.91 28.31
CA LEU A 222 0.85 27.35 28.16
C LEU A 222 0.68 28.04 29.51
N LYS A 223 1.49 29.08 29.74
CA LYS A 223 1.40 29.89 30.97
C LYS A 223 0.13 30.75 30.92
N ARG A 224 -0.69 30.63 31.96
CA ARG A 224 -1.91 31.44 32.08
C ARG A 224 -1.55 32.91 32.26
N PRO A 225 -2.36 33.84 31.72
CA PRO A 225 -2.12 35.27 31.87
C PRO A 225 -2.17 35.67 33.35
N ALA A 226 -1.14 36.36 33.81
CA ALA A 226 -1.03 36.88 35.17
C ALA A 226 -2.18 37.84 35.48
N SER A 227 -2.82 37.69 36.65
CA SER A 227 -3.89 38.59 37.10
C SER A 227 -3.41 40.05 37.15
N PRO A 228 -4.33 41.04 37.02
CA PRO A 228 -3.96 42.47 37.11
C PRO A 228 -3.18 42.82 38.38
N PHE A 229 -3.55 42.21 39.52
CA PHE A 229 -2.84 42.40 40.79
C PHE A 229 -1.42 41.82 40.74
N PHE A 230 -1.25 40.63 40.16
CA PHE A 230 0.06 39.99 40.09
C PHE A 230 1.02 40.76 39.17
N GLN A 231 0.51 41.34 38.08
CA GLN A 231 1.30 42.24 37.23
C GLN A 231 1.76 43.48 38.01
N PHE A 232 0.85 44.10 38.76
CA PHE A 232 1.17 45.22 39.66
C PHE A 232 2.18 44.85 40.73
N PHE A 233 2.02 43.67 41.34
CA PHE A 233 2.96 43.15 42.33
C PHE A 233 4.36 43.01 41.73
N LEU A 234 4.50 42.41 40.54
CA LEU A 234 5.80 42.27 39.88
C LEU A 234 6.44 43.63 39.55
N ASP A 235 5.65 44.60 39.10
CA ASP A 235 6.12 45.94 38.75
C ASP A 235 6.55 46.74 40.00
N THR A 236 5.93 46.51 41.17
CA THR A 236 6.16 47.29 42.40
C THR A 236 7.01 46.58 43.46
N ARG A 237 7.24 45.27 43.32
CA ARG A 237 7.93 44.44 44.32
C ARG A 237 9.29 44.99 44.71
N LYS A 238 10.08 45.48 43.73
CA LYS A 238 11.43 46.01 44.00
C LYS A 238 11.39 47.30 44.83
N ALA A 239 10.45 48.19 44.54
CA ALA A 239 10.27 49.43 45.31
C ALA A 239 9.77 49.13 46.73
N ILE A 240 8.78 48.25 46.85
CA ILE A 240 8.24 47.82 48.15
C ILE A 240 9.31 47.09 48.98
N ALA A 241 10.17 46.29 48.36
CA ALA A 241 11.27 45.61 49.04
C ALA A 241 12.35 46.57 49.54
N GLN A 242 12.59 47.69 48.84
CA GLN A 242 13.49 48.75 49.28
C GLN A 242 12.91 49.54 50.45
N GLU A 243 11.59 49.79 50.47
CA GLU A 243 10.89 50.45 51.58
C GLU A 243 10.89 49.62 52.88
N LEU A 244 10.84 48.30 52.78
CA LEU A 244 10.69 47.39 53.92
C LEU A 244 12.04 46.93 54.52
N GLY A 245 13.18 47.17 53.87
CA GLY A 245 14.52 46.89 54.39
C GLY A 245 14.95 45.40 54.38
N SER A 246 16.19 45.12 54.78
CA SER A 246 16.89 43.82 54.61
C SER A 246 16.45 42.69 55.57
N GLY A 247 15.40 42.89 56.37
CA GLY A 247 14.91 41.94 57.38
C GLY A 247 13.47 41.45 57.17
N MET A 248 12.94 41.53 55.95
CA MET A 248 11.54 41.20 55.67
C MET A 248 11.15 39.74 55.98
N ALA A 249 10.01 39.57 56.65
CA ALA A 249 9.33 38.28 56.73
C ALA A 249 8.85 37.81 55.34
N PHE A 250 8.87 36.49 55.10
CA PHE A 250 8.43 35.90 53.84
C PHE A 250 6.99 36.32 53.49
N GLY A 251 6.80 36.98 52.33
CA GLY A 251 5.50 37.48 51.87
C GLY A 251 5.08 38.86 52.41
N ALA A 252 5.95 39.57 53.15
CA ALA A 252 5.69 40.94 53.60
C ALA A 252 5.53 41.92 52.42
N ASP A 253 6.32 41.74 51.36
CA ASP A 253 6.23 42.47 50.10
C ASP A 253 4.86 42.29 49.41
N ALA A 254 4.33 41.06 49.38
CA ALA A 254 3.03 40.76 48.80
C ALA A 254 1.86 41.34 49.61
N LYS A 255 1.94 41.32 50.95
CA LYS A 255 0.94 41.95 51.83
C LYS A 255 0.89 43.46 51.61
N ARG A 256 2.05 44.11 51.59
CA ARG A 256 2.15 45.55 51.35
C ARG A 256 1.64 45.94 49.96
N ALA A 257 1.98 45.16 48.93
CA ALA A 257 1.45 45.36 47.58
C ALA A 257 -0.08 45.21 47.51
N ALA A 258 -0.68 44.30 48.29
CA ALA A 258 -2.13 44.13 48.35
C ALA A 258 -2.83 45.33 49.00
N GLU A 259 -2.25 45.91 50.06
CA GLU A 259 -2.75 47.14 50.69
C GLU A 259 -2.72 48.33 49.72
N VAL A 260 -1.58 48.53 49.05
CA VAL A 260 -1.43 49.60 48.05
C VAL A 260 -2.39 49.37 46.89
N TRP A 261 -2.55 48.13 46.41
CA TRP A 261 -3.49 47.83 45.34
C TRP A 261 -4.94 48.19 45.69
N ARG A 262 -5.36 47.98 46.95
CA ARG A 262 -6.73 48.29 47.43
C ARG A 262 -7.04 49.78 47.43
N THR A 263 -6.05 50.65 47.67
CA THR A 263 -6.22 52.11 47.68
C THR A 263 -6.12 52.74 46.28
N LEU A 264 -5.64 52.01 45.26
CA LEU A 264 -5.58 52.51 43.88
C LEU A 264 -6.96 52.82 43.30
N THR A 265 -7.04 53.98 42.63
CA THR A 265 -8.23 54.41 41.88
C THR A 265 -8.45 53.57 40.61
N PRO A 266 -9.68 53.56 40.06
CA PRO A 266 -9.97 52.89 38.80
C PRO A 266 -9.08 53.34 37.62
N LYS A 267 -8.70 54.63 37.59
CA LYS A 267 -7.78 55.17 36.58
C LYS A 267 -6.38 54.57 36.69
N GLN A 268 -5.87 54.36 37.91
CA GLN A 268 -4.55 53.77 38.16
C GLN A 268 -4.52 52.26 37.93
N ARG A 269 -5.64 51.54 38.12
CA ARG A 269 -5.76 50.10 37.81
C ARG A 269 -5.97 49.81 36.31
N ARG A 270 -6.43 50.80 35.54
CA ARG A 270 -6.75 50.69 34.11
C ARG A 270 -5.62 50.12 33.23
N PRO A 271 -4.33 50.50 33.40
CA PRO A 271 -3.24 49.94 32.61
C PRO A 271 -3.06 48.42 32.82
N TYR A 272 -3.12 47.95 34.07
CA TYR A 272 -3.01 46.52 34.41
C TYR A 272 -4.22 45.72 33.92
N LEU A 273 -5.43 46.29 33.99
CA LEU A 273 -6.63 45.67 33.42
C LEU A 273 -6.55 45.57 31.89
N LYS A 274 -6.02 46.60 31.21
CA LYS A 274 -5.83 46.58 29.75
C LYS A 274 -4.80 45.53 29.34
N ARG A 275 -3.64 45.47 30.02
CA ARG A 275 -2.61 44.44 29.81
C ARG A 275 -3.16 43.03 30.04
N TYR A 276 -3.86 42.80 31.15
CA TYR A 276 -4.51 41.52 31.43
C TYR A 276 -5.52 41.11 30.36
N ARG A 277 -6.37 42.04 29.88
CA ARG A 277 -7.34 41.75 28.81
C ARG A 277 -6.62 41.34 27.52
N ALA A 278 -5.60 42.08 27.11
CA ALA A 278 -4.79 41.76 25.93
C ALA A 278 -4.13 40.37 26.05
N SER A 279 -3.41 40.09 27.15
CA SER A 279 -2.78 38.79 27.37
C SER A 279 -3.80 37.64 27.50
N LYS A 280 -5.01 37.92 28.00
CA LYS A 280 -6.10 36.93 28.07
C LYS A 280 -6.67 36.61 26.70
N GLU A 281 -6.78 37.59 25.82
CA GLU A 281 -7.21 37.39 24.42
C GLU A 281 -6.16 36.62 23.63
N GLU A 282 -4.88 36.95 23.80
CA GLU A 282 -3.75 36.22 23.19
C GLU A 282 -3.71 34.77 23.64
N TYR A 283 -3.75 34.50 24.96
CA TYR A 283 -3.84 33.15 25.51
C TYR A 283 -5.06 32.38 24.96
N LYS A 284 -6.22 33.03 24.83
CA LYS A 284 -7.40 32.40 24.23
C LYS A 284 -7.17 32.05 22.77
N ARG A 285 -6.56 32.93 21.97
CA ARG A 285 -6.21 32.64 20.56
C ARG A 285 -5.25 31.47 20.48
N GLU A 286 -4.20 31.45 21.29
CA GLU A 286 -3.19 30.40 21.29
C GLU A 286 -3.78 29.04 21.70
N VAL A 287 -4.56 28.99 22.78
CA VAL A 287 -5.30 27.78 23.19
C VAL A 287 -6.28 27.32 22.10
N SER A 288 -6.98 28.25 21.45
CA SER A 288 -7.88 27.91 20.34
C SER A 288 -7.12 27.35 19.14
N GLY A 289 -5.93 27.89 18.85
CA GLY A 289 -5.03 27.41 17.80
C GLY A 289 -4.53 25.99 18.09
N LEU A 290 -4.05 25.73 19.31
CA LEU A 290 -3.60 24.39 19.72
C LEU A 290 -4.73 23.36 19.70
N LYS A 291 -5.94 23.74 20.14
CA LYS A 291 -7.11 22.87 20.05
C LYS A 291 -7.50 22.57 18.60
N ALA A 292 -7.45 23.57 17.72
CA ALA A 292 -7.72 23.39 16.29
C ALA A 292 -6.66 22.49 15.64
N ALA A 293 -5.37 22.67 15.98
CA ALA A 293 -4.28 21.83 15.50
C ALA A 293 -4.42 20.38 15.97
N ALA A 294 -4.77 20.15 17.24
CA ALA A 294 -5.00 18.82 17.79
C ALA A 294 -6.21 18.13 17.14
N ALA A 295 -7.29 18.86 16.89
CA ALA A 295 -8.45 18.35 16.16
C ALA A 295 -8.09 17.99 14.70
N ALA A 296 -7.32 18.84 14.02
CA ALA A 296 -6.84 18.58 12.67
C ALA A 296 -5.93 17.34 12.61
N SER A 297 -5.02 17.17 13.58
CA SER A 297 -4.17 15.97 13.69
C SER A 297 -5.03 14.71 13.89
N HIS A 298 -6.02 14.77 14.77
CA HIS A 298 -6.92 13.63 15.01
C HIS A 298 -7.74 13.26 13.77
N ASP A 299 -8.25 14.25 13.04
CA ASP A 299 -8.98 14.04 11.79
C ASP A 299 -8.07 13.44 10.70
N ALA A 300 -6.81 13.88 10.62
CA ALA A 300 -5.80 13.31 9.71
C ALA A 300 -5.52 11.83 10.03
N ASP A 301 -5.27 11.50 11.30
CA ASP A 301 -5.04 10.12 11.74
C ASP A 301 -6.25 9.22 11.44
N PHE A 302 -7.46 9.73 11.63
CA PHE A 302 -8.69 9.00 11.33
C PHE A 302 -8.85 8.72 9.83
N LEU A 303 -8.59 9.72 8.98
CA LEU A 303 -8.63 9.56 7.52
C LEU A 303 -7.60 8.55 7.04
N LEU A 304 -6.40 8.61 7.60
CA LEU A 304 -5.30 7.73 7.26
C LEU A 304 -5.58 6.29 7.67
N GLN A 305 -6.15 6.08 8.86
CA GLN A 305 -6.61 4.75 9.27
C GLN A 305 -7.73 4.23 8.36
N LYS A 306 -8.60 5.10 7.84
CA LYS A 306 -9.63 4.71 6.87
C LYS A 306 -9.03 4.33 5.51
N ARG A 307 -8.05 5.08 5.01
CA ARG A 307 -7.27 4.75 3.79
C ARG A 307 -6.58 3.40 3.93
N TYR A 308 -5.84 3.20 5.03
CA TYR A 308 -5.17 1.93 5.33
C TYR A 308 -6.14 0.74 5.37
N LYS A 309 -7.30 0.89 6.05
CA LYS A 309 -8.34 -0.14 6.08
C LYS A 309 -8.93 -0.44 4.70
N ALA A 310 -9.06 0.56 3.84
CA ALA A 310 -9.55 0.39 2.47
C ALA A 310 -8.59 -0.44 1.59
N LEU A 311 -7.29 -0.40 1.89
CA LEU A 311 -6.29 -1.24 1.22
C LEU A 311 -6.39 -2.72 1.59
N ALA A 312 -7.03 -3.09 2.71
CA ALA A 312 -7.15 -4.47 3.18
C ALA A 312 -5.81 -5.27 3.12
N CYS A 313 -4.70 -4.58 3.37
CA CYS A 313 -3.33 -5.08 3.28
C CYS A 313 -2.57 -4.66 4.53
N ASP A 314 -1.95 -5.62 5.21
CA ASP A 314 -0.99 -5.33 6.28
C ASP A 314 0.34 -4.93 5.64
N ILE A 315 0.86 -3.78 6.06
CA ILE A 315 2.06 -3.14 5.51
C ILE A 315 2.98 -2.84 6.68
N GLN A 316 4.20 -3.36 6.62
CA GLN A 316 5.20 -3.21 7.67
C GLN A 316 6.55 -2.83 7.08
N LEU A 317 7.14 -1.72 7.52
CA LEU A 317 8.51 -1.37 7.11
C LEU A 317 9.49 -2.39 7.70
N LEU A 318 10.37 -2.92 6.86
CA LEU A 318 11.46 -3.78 7.30
C LEU A 318 12.59 -2.92 7.89
N PRO A 319 13.05 -3.21 9.12
CA PRO A 319 14.21 -2.53 9.67
C PRO A 319 15.42 -2.68 8.76
N GLN A 320 16.10 -1.56 8.49
CA GLN A 320 17.35 -1.56 7.76
C GLN A 320 18.39 -2.45 8.49
N GLY A 321 19.09 -3.29 7.74
CA GLY A 321 20.04 -4.26 8.28
C GLY A 321 19.44 -5.59 8.75
N SER A 322 18.10 -5.75 8.75
CA SER A 322 17.48 -7.07 8.94
C SER A 322 17.86 -8.03 7.80
N GLN A 323 17.92 -9.34 8.08
CA GLN A 323 18.34 -10.34 7.09
C GLN A 323 17.56 -10.26 5.77
N MET A 324 16.24 -10.11 5.85
CA MET A 324 15.38 -10.00 4.66
C MET A 324 15.59 -8.66 3.93
N TRP A 325 15.81 -7.55 4.66
CA TRP A 325 16.12 -6.27 4.04
C TRP A 325 17.44 -6.35 3.26
N MET A 326 18.48 -6.93 3.87
CA MET A 326 19.79 -7.10 3.23
C MET A 326 19.73 -8.00 2.00
N LEU A 327 18.96 -9.08 2.06
CA LEU A 327 18.75 -9.99 0.93
C LEU A 327 18.07 -9.28 -0.25
N ILE A 328 16.99 -8.53 -0.01
CA ILE A 328 16.28 -7.83 -1.09
C ILE A 328 17.14 -6.69 -1.64
N HIS A 329 17.87 -5.97 -0.78
CA HIS A 329 18.82 -4.96 -1.20
C HIS A 329 19.93 -5.56 -2.08
N GLU A 330 20.46 -6.73 -1.71
CA GLU A 330 21.42 -7.48 -2.54
C GLU A 330 20.78 -7.98 -3.84
N TYR A 331 19.51 -8.36 -3.83
CA TYR A 331 18.80 -8.77 -5.03
C TYR A 331 18.67 -7.62 -6.03
N VAL A 332 18.33 -6.42 -5.55
CA VAL A 332 18.35 -5.19 -6.36
C VAL A 332 19.75 -4.92 -6.90
N LYS A 333 20.79 -5.05 -6.07
CA LYS A 333 22.19 -4.77 -6.44
C LYS A 333 22.73 -5.74 -7.50
N SER A 334 22.56 -7.04 -7.27
CA SER A 334 23.16 -8.10 -8.08
C SER A 334 22.52 -8.23 -9.46
N THR A 335 21.22 -7.95 -9.58
CA THR A 335 20.50 -8.05 -10.87
C THR A 335 20.47 -6.76 -11.69
N GLN A 336 21.43 -5.87 -11.44
CA GLN A 336 21.72 -4.74 -12.32
C GLN A 336 22.59 -5.20 -13.48
N SER A 337 22.27 -4.71 -14.68
CA SER A 337 23.19 -4.86 -15.82
C SER A 337 24.41 -3.97 -15.57
N ALA A 338 25.61 -4.52 -15.74
CA ALA A 338 26.87 -3.79 -15.55
C ALA A 338 27.05 -2.60 -16.52
N SER A 339 26.18 -2.46 -17.52
CA SER A 339 26.30 -1.51 -18.62
C SER A 339 25.25 -0.39 -18.62
N ALA A 340 24.69 0.00 -17.47
CA ALA A 340 23.76 1.13 -17.41
C ALA A 340 24.45 2.42 -17.90
N PRO A 341 23.91 3.13 -18.91
CA PRO A 341 24.51 4.36 -19.41
C PRO A 341 24.44 5.44 -18.33
N GLY A 342 25.61 5.96 -17.90
CA GLY A 342 25.71 7.05 -16.93
C GLY A 342 26.41 6.69 -15.60
N GLY A 343 26.63 5.41 -15.31
CA GLY A 343 27.30 4.97 -14.07
C GLY A 343 26.42 5.05 -12.81
N ASP A 344 25.14 5.39 -12.98
CA ASP A 344 24.15 5.39 -11.90
C ASP A 344 23.83 3.96 -11.46
N CYS A 345 23.63 3.83 -10.16
CA CYS A 345 23.43 2.57 -9.46
C CYS A 345 22.02 2.55 -8.86
N LEU A 346 21.26 1.48 -9.09
CA LEU A 346 19.95 1.32 -8.47
C LEU A 346 20.14 0.88 -7.01
N ARG A 347 19.47 1.54 -6.06
CA ARG A 347 19.55 1.18 -4.63
C ARG A 347 18.18 1.20 -3.99
N ALA A 348 17.95 0.26 -3.06
CA ALA A 348 16.72 0.22 -2.29
C ALA A 348 16.81 1.17 -1.09
N SER A 349 15.84 2.08 -0.95
CA SER A 349 15.74 3.02 0.16
C SER A 349 14.87 2.47 1.29
N ARG A 350 13.67 2.01 0.96
CA ARG A 350 12.68 1.47 1.90
C ARG A 350 12.07 0.17 1.37
N ILE A 351 11.84 -0.77 2.27
CA ILE A 351 11.28 -2.09 1.92
C ILE A 351 10.12 -2.37 2.85
N PHE A 352 8.94 -2.54 2.28
CA PHE A 352 7.73 -2.82 3.02
C PHE A 352 7.33 -4.28 2.81
N ARG A 353 7.15 -5.03 3.88
CA ARG A 353 6.50 -6.34 3.85
C ARG A 353 5.01 -6.12 3.64
N LEU A 354 4.43 -6.88 2.71
CA LEU A 354 3.02 -6.89 2.37
C LEU A 354 2.38 -8.19 2.82
N ALA A 355 1.18 -8.11 3.39
CA ALA A 355 0.33 -9.25 3.65
C ALA A 355 -1.14 -8.88 3.38
N ARG A 356 -1.60 -9.22 2.18
CA ARG A 356 -2.96 -8.92 1.72
C ARG A 356 -3.97 -9.89 2.29
N ARG A 357 -5.13 -9.36 2.71
CA ARG A 357 -6.23 -10.17 3.26
C ARG A 357 -6.77 -11.13 2.18
N GLY A 358 -6.87 -12.42 2.50
CA GLY A 358 -7.41 -13.44 1.58
C GLY A 358 -6.40 -13.94 0.54
N GLU A 359 -5.22 -13.32 0.41
CA GLU A 359 -4.24 -13.69 -0.61
C GLU A 359 -3.49 -14.97 -0.24
N ALA A 360 -3.15 -15.16 1.03
CA ALA A 360 -2.50 -16.37 1.50
C ALA A 360 -3.41 -17.60 1.33
N GLU A 361 -4.70 -17.46 1.61
CA GLU A 361 -5.71 -18.51 1.42
C GLU A 361 -5.89 -18.84 -0.06
N ARG A 362 -5.95 -17.81 -0.93
CA ARG A 362 -6.01 -17.99 -2.38
C ARG A 362 -4.77 -18.69 -2.94
N TYR A 363 -3.60 -18.37 -2.41
CA TYR A 363 -2.32 -18.94 -2.80
C TYR A 363 -2.07 -20.33 -2.20
N ALA A 364 -2.80 -20.74 -1.15
CA ALA A 364 -2.55 -21.98 -0.42
C ALA A 364 -2.48 -23.23 -1.31
N ARG A 365 -3.28 -23.29 -2.38
CA ARG A 365 -3.26 -24.38 -3.37
C ARG A 365 -1.93 -24.52 -4.13
N HIS A 366 -1.14 -23.45 -4.17
CA HIS A 366 0.18 -23.39 -4.83
C HIS A 366 1.34 -23.32 -3.83
N SER A 367 1.06 -23.35 -2.53
CA SER A 367 2.07 -23.26 -1.46
C SER A 367 3.05 -24.43 -1.41
N GLN A 368 2.75 -25.53 -2.10
CA GLN A 368 3.60 -26.71 -2.25
C GLN A 368 4.06 -26.92 -3.70
N ALA A 369 3.88 -25.93 -4.58
CA ALA A 369 4.40 -26.01 -5.94
C ALA A 369 5.94 -26.11 -5.91
N ALA A 370 6.51 -26.95 -6.78
CA ALA A 370 7.95 -27.23 -6.79
C ALA A 370 8.82 -26.05 -7.23
N ASN A 371 8.29 -25.15 -8.05
CA ASN A 371 9.01 -23.98 -8.56
C ASN A 371 8.27 -22.70 -8.13
N ARG A 372 8.60 -22.21 -6.95
CA ARG A 372 8.16 -20.91 -6.44
C ARG A 372 9.32 -19.94 -6.50
N THR A 373 9.15 -18.84 -7.22
CA THR A 373 10.22 -17.86 -7.42
C THR A 373 9.76 -16.48 -6.99
N LEU A 374 10.65 -15.75 -6.34
CA LEU A 374 10.45 -14.36 -5.96
C LEU A 374 10.85 -13.45 -7.14
N LEU A 375 9.88 -12.79 -7.76
CA LEU A 375 10.07 -12.05 -9.00
C LEU A 375 9.54 -10.61 -8.93
N TRP A 376 10.16 -9.73 -9.71
CA TRP A 376 9.83 -8.31 -9.80
C TRP A 376 8.63 -8.06 -10.72
N SER A 377 7.80 -7.11 -10.32
CA SER A 377 6.75 -6.52 -11.14
C SER A 377 6.68 -5.02 -10.86
N VAL A 378 6.25 -4.23 -11.84
CA VAL A 378 6.12 -2.78 -11.69
C VAL A 378 4.72 -2.35 -12.14
N ARG A 379 4.15 -1.38 -11.42
CA ARG A 379 2.86 -0.77 -11.74
C ARG A 379 2.99 0.76 -11.59
N PRO A 380 2.18 1.54 -12.33
CA PRO A 380 2.05 2.97 -12.10
C PRO A 380 1.73 3.27 -10.63
N GLY A 381 2.21 4.39 -10.11
CA GLY A 381 2.17 4.70 -8.68
C GLY A 381 0.73 4.79 -8.16
N GLY A 382 -0.15 5.44 -8.90
CA GLY A 382 -1.56 5.57 -8.60
C GLY A 382 -2.33 4.23 -8.64
N CYS A 383 -1.79 3.22 -9.32
CA CYS A 383 -2.38 1.88 -9.34
C CYS A 383 -2.01 1.04 -8.11
N LEU A 384 -0.97 1.40 -7.34
CA LEU A 384 -0.51 0.59 -6.22
C LEU A 384 -1.59 0.41 -5.15
N ALA A 385 -2.38 1.45 -4.85
CA ALA A 385 -3.52 1.31 -3.95
C ALA A 385 -4.56 0.28 -4.46
N ALA A 386 -4.80 0.21 -5.78
CA ALA A 386 -5.69 -0.78 -6.38
C ALA A 386 -5.10 -2.20 -6.26
N VAL A 387 -3.81 -2.34 -6.52
CA VAL A 387 -3.07 -3.61 -6.47
C VAL A 387 -3.02 -4.17 -5.05
N LEU A 388 -2.73 -3.32 -4.07
CA LEU A 388 -2.73 -3.71 -2.65
C LEU A 388 -4.12 -4.10 -2.16
N SER A 389 -5.17 -3.45 -2.67
CA SER A 389 -6.55 -3.74 -2.27
C SER A 389 -7.16 -4.99 -2.92
N HIS A 390 -7.01 -5.19 -4.23
CA HIS A 390 -7.75 -6.25 -4.95
C HIS A 390 -6.86 -7.34 -5.53
N GLY A 391 -5.63 -7.05 -5.90
CA GLY A 391 -4.90 -8.00 -6.74
C GLY A 391 -4.04 -7.32 -7.76
N LEU A 392 -2.96 -8.00 -8.15
CA LEU A 392 -2.58 -7.94 -9.55
C LEU A 392 -3.72 -8.60 -10.36
N ARG A 393 -4.31 -7.83 -11.27
CA ARG A 393 -5.34 -8.32 -12.18
C ARG A 393 -4.67 -8.92 -13.40
N ALA A 394 -4.88 -10.22 -13.61
CA ALA A 394 -4.56 -10.81 -14.89
C ALA A 394 -5.49 -10.17 -15.93
N THR A 395 -4.90 -9.63 -16.99
CA THR A 395 -5.68 -9.24 -18.17
C THR A 395 -6.37 -10.49 -18.69
N SER A 396 -7.69 -10.42 -18.79
CA SER A 396 -8.45 -11.55 -19.29
C SER A 396 -8.04 -11.86 -20.74
N PRO A 397 -8.33 -13.08 -21.24
CA PRO A 397 -8.11 -13.40 -22.64
C PRO A 397 -8.94 -12.53 -23.58
N GLU A 398 -9.92 -11.75 -23.10
CA GLU A 398 -10.70 -10.76 -23.85
C GLU A 398 -10.03 -9.38 -23.89
N GLU A 399 -9.28 -9.05 -22.84
CA GLU A 399 -8.59 -7.79 -22.64
C GLU A 399 -7.10 -7.86 -23.01
N ALA A 400 -6.66 -8.85 -23.80
CA ALA A 400 -5.25 -9.03 -24.14
C ALA A 400 -4.97 -8.70 -25.60
N CYS A 401 -3.97 -7.86 -25.88
CA CYS A 401 -3.38 -7.73 -27.21
C CYS A 401 -2.38 -8.89 -27.46
N SER A 402 -2.64 -9.72 -28.46
CA SER A 402 -1.76 -10.80 -28.97
C SER A 402 -0.39 -10.32 -29.53
N GLY A 403 -0.09 -9.02 -29.52
CA GLY A 403 1.23 -8.42 -29.72
C GLY A 403 2.20 -8.64 -28.56
N ALA A 404 1.67 -9.09 -27.41
CA ALA A 404 2.38 -9.91 -26.46
C ALA A 404 2.40 -11.34 -27.04
N ALA A 405 3.55 -11.83 -27.48
CA ALA A 405 3.73 -13.15 -28.11
C ALA A 405 3.27 -14.38 -27.27
N THR A 406 2.56 -14.16 -26.16
CA THR A 406 2.37 -15.10 -25.06
C THR A 406 0.95 -15.21 -24.49
N GLY A 407 -0.02 -14.49 -25.07
CA GLY A 407 -1.37 -14.41 -24.50
C GLY A 407 -1.42 -13.56 -23.23
N GLY A 408 -2.60 -13.05 -22.87
CA GLY A 408 -2.78 -12.21 -21.68
C GLY A 408 -2.26 -12.85 -20.39
N GLY A 409 -1.91 -12.02 -19.40
CA GLY A 409 -1.43 -12.50 -18.11
C GLY A 409 -0.61 -11.49 -17.31
N LEU A 410 -0.23 -11.90 -16.10
CA LEU A 410 0.65 -11.16 -15.20
C LEU A 410 2.11 -11.39 -15.59
N ARG A 411 2.86 -10.30 -15.80
CA ARG A 411 4.26 -10.33 -16.22
C ARG A 411 5.18 -10.00 -15.05
N PHE A 412 6.26 -10.77 -14.96
CA PHE A 412 7.31 -10.61 -13.96
C PHE A 412 8.68 -10.76 -14.60
N THR A 413 9.71 -10.26 -13.94
CA THR A 413 11.11 -10.42 -14.37
C THR A 413 11.99 -10.78 -13.18
N ASP A 414 13.11 -11.44 -13.44
CA ASP A 414 14.15 -11.70 -12.44
C ASP A 414 15.14 -10.52 -12.31
N ALA A 415 15.05 -9.50 -13.17
CA ALA A 415 15.98 -8.37 -13.22
C ALA A 415 15.38 -7.08 -12.62
N ALA A 416 15.93 -6.61 -11.49
CA ALA A 416 15.45 -5.39 -10.84
C ALA A 416 15.63 -4.14 -11.72
N ALA A 417 16.75 -4.03 -12.44
CA ALA A 417 17.01 -2.91 -13.36
C ALA A 417 16.04 -2.89 -14.54
N ALA A 418 15.65 -4.05 -15.05
CA ALA A 418 14.65 -4.13 -16.13
C ALA A 418 13.27 -3.70 -15.64
N ALA A 419 12.87 -4.14 -14.44
CA ALA A 419 11.62 -3.71 -13.82
C ALA A 419 11.61 -2.20 -13.54
N ALA A 420 12.71 -1.65 -13.03
CA ALA A 420 12.86 -0.22 -12.77
C ALA A 420 12.86 0.61 -14.06
N GLY A 421 13.47 0.11 -15.16
CA GLY A 421 13.53 0.83 -16.44
C GLY A 421 12.29 0.70 -17.32
N GLN A 422 11.29 -0.10 -16.92
CA GLN A 422 10.10 -0.32 -17.76
C GLN A 422 9.31 1.00 -17.93
N PRO A 423 8.87 1.36 -19.14
CA PRO A 423 8.00 2.51 -19.34
C PRO A 423 6.65 2.28 -18.65
N LEU A 424 6.15 3.30 -17.97
CA LEU A 424 4.86 3.30 -17.29
C LEU A 424 3.98 4.43 -17.86
N PRO A 425 2.70 4.15 -18.15
CA PRO A 425 1.77 5.20 -18.56
C PRO A 425 1.58 6.21 -17.43
N GLY A 426 1.62 7.50 -17.76
CA GLY A 426 1.43 8.57 -16.79
C GLY A 426 2.61 8.80 -15.83
N ALA A 427 3.79 8.23 -16.10
CA ALA A 427 4.99 8.57 -15.37
C ALA A 427 5.51 9.94 -15.85
N GLY A 428 5.10 11.02 -15.20
CA GLY A 428 5.72 12.34 -15.31
C GLY A 428 7.22 12.31 -14.96
N ARG A 429 7.96 13.40 -15.26
CA ARG A 429 9.42 13.52 -15.08
C ARG A 429 9.88 12.89 -13.75
N ASP A 430 10.56 11.76 -13.86
CA ASP A 430 11.04 10.94 -12.75
C ASP A 430 12.04 11.72 -11.89
N ASP A 431 11.77 11.84 -10.58
CA ASP A 431 12.75 12.25 -9.56
C ASP A 431 13.80 11.13 -9.29
N GLY A 432 13.88 10.13 -10.18
CA GLY A 432 14.73 8.96 -10.05
C GLY A 432 14.24 7.91 -9.05
N GLN A 433 13.06 8.08 -8.44
CA GLN A 433 12.48 7.17 -7.45
C GLN A 433 11.34 6.31 -8.04
N ARG A 434 11.37 5.00 -7.81
CA ARG A 434 10.36 4.05 -8.30
C ARG A 434 9.93 3.05 -7.22
N LEU A 435 8.70 2.59 -7.32
CA LEU A 435 8.13 1.55 -6.45
C LEU A 435 8.00 0.23 -7.23
N LEU A 436 8.73 -0.80 -6.79
CA LEU A 436 8.72 -2.13 -7.37
C LEU A 436 8.00 -3.12 -6.46
N LEU A 437 7.15 -3.97 -7.04
CA LEU A 437 6.51 -5.07 -6.35
C LEU A 437 7.39 -6.32 -6.45
N LEU A 438 7.49 -7.04 -5.34
CA LEU A 438 8.19 -8.31 -5.27
C LEU A 438 7.19 -9.39 -4.84
N ALA A 439 6.95 -10.35 -5.74
CA ALA A 439 5.89 -11.34 -5.61
C ALA A 439 6.44 -12.76 -5.60
N GLU A 440 5.88 -13.59 -4.73
CA GLU A 440 6.06 -15.04 -4.71
C GLU A 440 5.16 -15.64 -5.81
N VAL A 441 5.79 -16.13 -6.87
CA VAL A 441 5.11 -16.63 -8.07
C VAL A 441 5.29 -18.14 -8.17
N ALA A 442 4.17 -18.87 -8.16
CA ALA A 442 4.15 -20.31 -8.38
C ALA A 442 4.21 -20.61 -9.88
N LEU A 443 5.43 -20.78 -10.40
CA LEU A 443 5.70 -21.11 -11.79
C LEU A 443 5.38 -22.58 -12.11
N GLY A 444 5.54 -23.48 -11.13
CA GLY A 444 5.32 -24.92 -11.32
C GLY A 444 6.23 -25.50 -12.40
N ALA A 445 5.70 -26.41 -13.22
CA ALA A 445 6.41 -26.94 -14.40
C ALA A 445 6.39 -25.91 -15.54
N ALA A 446 7.02 -24.75 -15.32
CA ALA A 446 7.13 -23.70 -16.33
C ALA A 446 7.70 -24.28 -17.62
N ARG A 447 6.98 -24.07 -18.72
CA ARG A 447 7.38 -24.56 -20.04
C ARG A 447 8.14 -23.46 -20.77
N GLU A 448 9.31 -23.81 -21.29
CA GLU A 448 10.05 -22.96 -22.23
C GLU A 448 9.37 -23.03 -23.62
N SER A 449 9.10 -21.86 -24.21
CA SER A 449 8.80 -21.65 -25.63
C SER A 449 7.66 -22.44 -26.34
N ARG A 450 6.53 -22.75 -25.68
CA ARG A 450 5.28 -23.11 -26.39
C ARG A 450 4.07 -22.46 -25.72
N PRO A 451 3.03 -22.02 -26.47
CA PRO A 451 1.82 -21.50 -25.84
C PRO A 451 1.15 -22.67 -25.12
N PRO A 452 0.79 -22.58 -23.83
CA PRO A 452 0.10 -23.67 -23.20
C PRO A 452 -1.39 -23.38 -23.09
N SER A 453 -2.18 -24.38 -23.46
CA SER A 453 -3.34 -24.76 -22.68
C SER A 453 -2.90 -24.94 -21.21
N SER A 454 -3.11 -23.92 -20.36
CA SER A 454 -2.91 -23.93 -18.90
C SER A 454 -1.46 -24.06 -18.38
N GLY A 455 -0.84 -22.96 -17.92
CA GLY A 455 0.44 -22.97 -17.16
C GLY A 455 1.16 -21.62 -17.10
N ALA A 456 2.22 -21.51 -16.29
CA ALA A 456 3.15 -20.38 -16.33
C ALA A 456 4.12 -20.53 -17.52
N LEU A 457 4.46 -19.41 -18.15
CA LEU A 457 5.30 -19.36 -19.35
C LEU A 457 6.59 -18.59 -19.05
N LEU A 458 7.73 -19.21 -19.36
CA LEU A 458 9.03 -18.55 -19.31
C LEU A 458 9.44 -18.13 -20.72
N LEU A 459 9.60 -16.83 -20.91
CA LEU A 459 10.26 -16.23 -22.07
C LEU A 459 11.72 -15.96 -21.70
N ARG A 460 12.63 -16.71 -22.31
CA ARG A 460 14.06 -16.51 -22.08
C ARG A 460 14.51 -15.24 -22.77
N GLY A 461 15.25 -14.43 -22.03
CA GLY A 461 15.96 -13.27 -22.57
C GLY A 461 17.43 -13.56 -22.81
N CYS A 462 18.10 -12.60 -23.44
CA CYS A 462 19.54 -12.61 -23.64
C CYS A 462 20.31 -12.63 -22.32
N LEU A 463 19.78 -11.98 -21.29
CA LEU A 463 20.38 -11.89 -19.97
C LEU A 463 19.47 -12.53 -18.92
N ALA A 464 20.07 -13.25 -17.98
CA ALA A 464 19.39 -13.84 -16.83
C ALA A 464 20.31 -13.85 -15.62
N SER A 465 19.71 -13.88 -14.43
CA SER A 465 20.50 -14.07 -13.21
C SER A 465 21.18 -15.44 -13.20
N GLU A 466 22.41 -15.47 -12.72
CA GLU A 466 23.19 -16.70 -12.60
C GLU A 466 22.55 -17.70 -11.63
N ARG A 467 22.37 -18.94 -12.08
CA ARG A 467 21.70 -19.98 -11.27
C ARG A 467 22.52 -20.41 -10.06
N ALA A 468 23.85 -20.29 -10.11
CA ALA A 468 24.75 -20.71 -9.03
C ALA A 468 24.66 -19.82 -7.79
N THR A 469 24.30 -18.55 -7.97
CA THR A 469 24.14 -17.56 -6.90
C THR A 469 22.72 -17.48 -6.37
N ALA A 470 21.78 -18.22 -6.97
CA ALA A 470 20.40 -18.28 -6.51
C ALA A 470 20.33 -18.82 -5.07
N LEU A 471 19.46 -18.21 -4.27
CA LEU A 471 19.27 -18.56 -2.87
C LEU A 471 17.84 -19.06 -2.65
N GLU A 472 17.68 -20.06 -1.79
CA GLU A 472 16.38 -20.55 -1.37
C GLU A 472 16.05 -20.04 0.03
N LEU A 473 14.87 -19.43 0.17
CA LEU A 473 14.36 -18.98 1.46
C LEU A 473 13.91 -20.19 2.30
N PRO A 474 13.83 -20.06 3.65
CA PRO A 474 13.38 -21.15 4.52
C PRO A 474 11.97 -21.68 4.22
N ASP A 475 11.14 -20.90 3.53
CA ASP A 475 9.81 -21.29 3.06
C ASP A 475 9.82 -21.92 1.65
N GLY A 476 10.98 -22.31 1.11
CA GLY A 476 11.14 -23.00 -0.17
C GLY A 476 10.94 -22.13 -1.40
N VAL A 477 11.09 -20.80 -1.26
CA VAL A 477 10.97 -19.84 -2.35
C VAL A 477 12.36 -19.53 -2.90
N HIS A 478 12.54 -19.68 -4.21
CA HIS A 478 13.78 -19.34 -4.90
C HIS A 478 13.88 -17.83 -5.14
N VAL A 479 15.05 -17.27 -4.84
CA VAL A 479 15.41 -15.88 -5.14
C VAL A 479 16.55 -15.93 -6.15
N PRO A 480 16.34 -15.48 -7.40
CA PRO A 480 17.37 -15.49 -8.43
C PRO A 480 18.34 -14.31 -8.20
N LEU A 481 19.16 -14.44 -7.16
CA LEU A 481 20.27 -13.53 -6.86
C LEU A 481 21.41 -13.81 -7.84
N GLY A 482 22.11 -12.76 -8.23
CA GLY A 482 23.34 -12.92 -9.01
C GLY A 482 23.49 -11.93 -10.14
N PRO A 483 24.72 -11.79 -10.67
CA PRO A 483 24.99 -10.97 -11.83
C PRO A 483 24.15 -11.45 -13.03
N MET A 484 23.78 -10.51 -13.88
CA MET A 484 23.08 -10.80 -15.13
C MET A 484 24.08 -11.36 -16.15
N VAL A 485 23.97 -12.65 -16.46
CA VAL A 485 24.85 -13.38 -17.38
C VAL A 485 24.13 -13.65 -18.70
N ARG A 486 24.88 -13.63 -19.81
CA ARG A 486 24.35 -13.92 -21.15
C ARG A 486 23.97 -15.40 -21.28
N GLN A 487 22.78 -15.66 -21.80
CA GLN A 487 22.27 -17.02 -22.02
C GLN A 487 22.57 -17.54 -23.44
N GLU A 488 22.90 -18.82 -23.54
CA GLU A 488 23.06 -19.55 -24.82
C GLU A 488 21.96 -20.63 -24.97
N PRO A 489 21.38 -20.85 -26.17
CA PRO A 489 21.69 -20.16 -27.44
C PRO A 489 21.07 -18.75 -27.52
N ALA A 490 21.78 -17.82 -28.16
CA ALA A 490 21.40 -16.41 -28.33
C ALA A 490 20.13 -16.12 -29.16
N ALA A 491 19.26 -17.12 -29.41
CA ALA A 491 18.05 -17.00 -30.22
C ALA A 491 16.90 -16.22 -29.53
N ALA A 492 17.13 -15.66 -28.35
CA ALA A 492 16.13 -14.94 -27.57
C ALA A 492 15.97 -13.48 -28.04
N CYS A 493 14.76 -13.07 -28.44
CA CYS A 493 14.47 -11.69 -28.85
C CYS A 493 14.34 -10.68 -27.70
N LEU A 494 14.26 -11.13 -26.45
CA LEU A 494 14.08 -10.26 -25.28
C LEU A 494 15.41 -9.94 -24.60
N PRO A 495 15.58 -8.74 -24.02
CA PRO A 495 16.80 -8.38 -23.31
C PRO A 495 16.99 -9.18 -22.01
N HIS A 496 15.90 -9.50 -21.32
CA HIS A 496 15.88 -10.19 -20.02
C HIS A 496 14.78 -11.24 -19.97
N ASN A 497 14.82 -12.14 -18.99
CA ASN A 497 13.75 -13.12 -18.80
C ASN A 497 12.45 -12.44 -18.39
N GLU A 498 11.36 -12.90 -19.01
CA GLU A 498 10.00 -12.55 -18.62
C GLU A 498 9.23 -13.82 -18.23
N TYR A 499 8.57 -13.76 -17.09
CA TYR A 499 7.73 -14.83 -16.56
C TYR A 499 6.28 -14.37 -16.65
N VAL A 500 5.46 -15.14 -17.37
CA VAL A 500 4.04 -14.81 -17.59
C VAL A 500 3.15 -15.83 -16.89
N VAL A 501 2.21 -15.35 -16.09
CA VAL A 501 1.28 -16.17 -15.31
C VAL A 501 -0.16 -15.75 -15.59
N GLN A 502 -0.99 -16.71 -16.01
CA GLN A 502 -2.38 -16.44 -16.39
C GLN A 502 -3.32 -16.28 -15.20
N SER A 503 -3.05 -16.97 -14.08
CA SER A 503 -3.95 -16.96 -12.92
C SER A 503 -3.43 -16.08 -11.77
N PRO A 504 -4.22 -15.10 -11.29
CA PRO A 504 -3.88 -14.32 -10.08
C PRO A 504 -3.74 -15.14 -8.80
N SER A 505 -4.22 -16.39 -8.82
CA SER A 505 -4.06 -17.31 -7.69
C SER A 505 -2.62 -17.79 -7.49
N GLN A 506 -1.82 -17.83 -8.56
CA GLN A 506 -0.43 -18.28 -8.55
C GLN A 506 0.53 -17.19 -8.06
N VAL A 507 0.00 -16.03 -7.64
CA VAL A 507 0.78 -14.87 -7.26
C VAL A 507 0.38 -14.43 -5.86
N LYS A 508 1.40 -14.21 -5.03
CA LYS A 508 1.26 -13.67 -3.68
C LYS A 508 2.27 -12.54 -3.49
N LEU A 509 1.79 -11.33 -3.22
CA LEU A 509 2.68 -10.19 -3.00
C LEU A 509 3.38 -10.34 -1.65
N ARG A 510 4.70 -10.14 -1.63
CA ARG A 510 5.51 -10.27 -0.42
C ARG A 510 6.10 -8.95 0.02
N TYR A 511 6.61 -8.16 -0.92
CA TYR A 511 7.26 -6.89 -0.61
C TYR A 511 6.92 -5.80 -1.62
N LEU A 512 6.96 -4.56 -1.16
CA LEU A 512 7.04 -3.35 -1.97
C LEU A 512 8.39 -2.71 -1.68
N VAL A 513 9.16 -2.42 -2.72
CA VAL A 513 10.53 -1.93 -2.64
C VAL A 513 10.58 -0.56 -3.30
N GLU A 514 10.98 0.44 -2.54
CA GLU A 514 11.30 1.75 -3.07
C GLU A 514 12.76 1.76 -3.49
N VAL A 515 12.99 2.08 -4.76
CA VAL A 515 14.31 2.13 -5.37
C VAL A 515 14.59 3.50 -5.94
N SER A 516 15.85 3.93 -5.89
CA SER A 516 16.32 5.15 -6.53
C SER A 516 17.55 4.88 -7.38
N CYS A 517 17.64 5.57 -8.51
CA CYS A 517 18.89 5.67 -9.28
C CYS A 517 19.76 6.75 -8.64
N VAL A 518 20.93 6.35 -8.13
CA VAL A 518 21.86 7.25 -7.42
C VAL A 518 23.27 7.11 -7.97
N GLY A 519 24.07 8.17 -7.85
CA GLY A 519 25.47 8.13 -8.27
C GLY A 519 26.30 7.11 -7.46
N PRO A 520 27.46 6.66 -7.96
CA PRO A 520 28.24 5.57 -7.37
C PRO A 520 28.72 5.87 -5.93
N ALA A 521 29.01 7.13 -5.62
CA ALA A 521 29.42 7.56 -4.29
C ALA A 521 28.29 7.43 -3.26
N GLU A 522 27.09 7.87 -3.62
CA GLU A 522 25.88 7.75 -2.80
C GLU A 522 25.47 6.28 -2.65
N ALA A 523 25.52 5.51 -3.74
CA ALA A 523 25.28 4.07 -3.72
C ALA A 523 26.17 3.35 -2.69
N THR A 524 27.47 3.66 -2.70
CA THR A 524 28.42 3.09 -1.75
C THR A 524 28.12 3.54 -0.31
N ALA A 525 27.64 4.77 -0.10
CA ALA A 525 27.24 5.24 1.22
C ALA A 525 26.00 4.51 1.74
N MET A 526 24.99 4.28 0.89
CA MET A 526 23.81 3.47 1.21
C MET A 526 24.19 2.03 1.56
N ASP A 527 25.08 1.41 0.78
CA ASP A 527 25.59 0.05 1.01
C ASP A 527 26.28 -0.07 2.38
N ARG A 528 27.13 0.91 2.72
CA ARG A 528 27.80 0.96 4.03
C ARG A 528 26.81 1.19 5.17
N ALA A 529 25.83 2.08 5.00
CA ALA A 529 24.82 2.35 6.01
C ALA A 529 23.97 1.11 6.31
N ALA A 530 23.56 0.39 5.26
CA ALA A 530 22.85 -0.88 5.38
C ALA A 530 23.66 -1.95 6.13
N SER A 531 24.93 -2.12 5.76
CA SER A 531 25.84 -3.07 6.42
C SER A 531 26.12 -2.69 7.89
N ALA A 532 26.31 -1.40 8.18
CA ALA A 532 26.49 -0.91 9.54
C ALA A 532 25.23 -1.12 10.41
N ALA A 533 24.04 -1.00 9.83
CA ALA A 533 22.79 -1.30 10.53
C ALA A 533 22.61 -2.79 10.83
N ALA A 534 23.20 -3.68 10.02
CA ALA A 534 23.19 -5.13 10.22
C ALA A 534 24.20 -5.59 11.30
N ALA A 535 25.23 -4.79 11.59
CA ALA A 535 26.25 -5.15 12.57
C ALA A 535 25.64 -5.27 13.98
N PRO A 536 26.01 -6.30 14.78
CA PRO A 536 25.51 -6.45 16.13
C PRO A 536 25.89 -5.22 16.96
N ARG A 537 24.90 -4.51 17.49
CA ARG A 537 25.11 -3.42 18.44
C ARG A 537 25.83 -3.99 19.65
N ARG A 538 27.16 -3.79 19.73
CA ARG A 538 27.91 -4.04 20.96
C ARG A 538 27.28 -3.18 22.04
N LEU A 539 26.58 -3.81 22.98
CA LEU A 539 26.20 -3.19 24.23
C LEU A 539 27.50 -2.64 24.85
N ARG A 540 27.71 -1.33 24.79
CA ARG A 540 28.73 -0.69 25.62
C ARG A 540 28.28 -0.90 27.06
N ALA A 541 28.84 -1.91 27.70
CA ALA A 541 28.74 -2.07 29.14
C ALA A 541 29.23 -0.75 29.78
N LYS A 542 28.31 -0.03 30.41
CA LYS A 542 28.61 1.02 31.38
C LYS A 542 29.23 0.35 32.60
N THR A 543 30.50 -0.04 32.49
CA THR A 543 31.33 -0.48 33.62
C THR A 543 32.70 0.14 33.48
N ALA A 544 32.76 1.46 33.63
CA ALA A 544 33.99 2.21 33.84
C ALA A 544 33.65 3.59 34.43
N ASP A 545 33.04 3.62 35.61
CA ASP A 545 33.07 4.83 36.47
C ASP A 545 32.81 4.58 37.96
N ALA A 546 32.66 3.32 38.40
CA ALA A 546 32.52 2.99 39.83
C ALA A 546 33.86 2.67 40.53
N ALA A 547 34.99 2.67 39.82
CA ALA A 547 36.29 2.29 40.39
C ALA A 547 37.23 3.49 40.71
N ARG A 548 36.72 4.74 40.72
CA ARG A 548 37.53 5.93 41.05
C ARG A 548 37.12 6.67 42.33
N HIS A 549 36.20 6.15 43.14
CA HIS A 549 35.78 6.78 44.40
C HIS A 549 35.90 5.87 45.64
N ALA A 550 36.74 4.83 45.57
CA ALA A 550 37.08 3.99 46.73
C ALA A 550 38.60 3.97 47.00
N GLY A 551 39.26 5.11 46.84
CA GLY A 551 40.69 5.25 47.07
C GLY A 551 41.17 6.68 46.98
N ALA A 552 40.78 7.50 47.96
CA ALA A 552 41.50 8.68 48.45
C ALA A 552 40.88 9.09 49.79
#